data_AF-A0A6W0CBK1-F1
#
_entry.id   AF-A0A6W0CBK1-F1
#
_cell.length_a   1.000
_cell.length_b   1.000
_cell.length_c   1.000
_cell.angle_alpha   90.00
_cell.angle_beta   90.00
_cell.angle_gamma   90.00
#
_symmetry.space_group_name_H-M   'P 1'
#
loop_
_entity.id
_entity.type
_entity.pdbx_description
1 polymer ?
#
loop_
_entity_poly.entity_id
_entity_poly.type
_entity_poly.pdbx_seq_one_letter_code
_entity_poly.pdbx_strand_id
1 'polypeptide(L)'
;MRSYADFNAGELAFIEPLPIFERNTATERYLDDKQVMQERRSCLSVYVFCSKLEKRVEEFNINKHFRGSLITFLESGEPFFIESLHRDWPRDEYLSQLTTYINQLKLCLNVQTSMPFPVSKLEIIYEKLTSSLKQVDYDLSRLRFANSYWVSDPKSYGMHLSNHTQNIFLVDNLDNLFQNNFNVGSVFFIVVPITNEQLETIYLSYCPLRIVYRNNNGSSVLLEPFNSLILFTNGIMRHAYEWRKKTTSDETKNLMDKIYNDMQGLLVEFDKYTKNFRLHGELNQFYIDFIFKKLYGLSFKVNNMSFESHVNKIALASKIDRLSEYFVKMNNRLNHLGLFEKSVTDGIRNISEN
;
A
#
# COMPACT_ATOMS: atom_id res chain seq x y z
N MET A 1 14.54 29.32 -9.71
CA MET A 1 14.68 28.69 -11.05
C MET A 1 15.19 27.27 -10.86
N ARG A 2 14.44 26.24 -11.29
CA ARG A 2 14.88 24.83 -11.22
C ARG A 2 15.38 24.40 -12.60
N SER A 3 16.68 24.16 -12.71
CA SER A 3 17.32 23.52 -13.87
C SER A 3 17.36 22.02 -13.61
N TYR A 4 16.59 21.24 -14.38
CA TYR A 4 16.71 19.77 -14.50
C TYR A 4 17.41 19.43 -15.83
N ALA A 5 18.49 20.16 -16.17
CA ALA A 5 19.35 19.76 -17.27
C ALA A 5 20.29 18.67 -16.76
N ASP A 6 20.02 17.41 -17.13
CA ASP A 6 20.97 16.31 -16.99
C ASP A 6 22.14 16.62 -17.95
N PHE A 7 23.26 17.12 -17.41
CA PHE A 7 24.41 17.62 -18.18
C PHE A 7 25.16 16.54 -18.98
N ASN A 8 24.70 15.28 -18.93
CA ASN A 8 25.28 14.14 -19.65
C ASN A 8 24.56 13.78 -20.97
N ALA A 9 23.73 14.68 -21.53
CA ALA A 9 22.96 14.42 -22.76
C ALA A 9 23.80 13.95 -23.98
N GLY A 10 25.10 14.28 -24.03
CA GLY A 10 26.01 13.86 -25.11
C GLY A 10 26.36 12.36 -25.08
N GLU A 11 26.54 11.75 -23.91
CA GLU A 11 26.86 10.32 -23.79
C GLU A 11 25.61 9.43 -23.98
N LEU A 12 24.42 9.98 -23.75
CA LEU A 12 23.14 9.27 -23.79
C LEU A 12 22.55 9.14 -25.19
N ALA A 13 23.00 9.97 -26.15
CA ALA A 13 22.59 9.90 -27.55
C ALA A 13 23.07 8.60 -28.25
N PHE A 14 24.06 7.91 -27.68
CA PHE A 14 24.63 6.67 -28.23
C PHE A 14 24.02 5.40 -27.64
N ILE A 15 23.07 5.49 -26.69
CA ILE A 15 22.39 4.32 -26.14
C ILE A 15 21.26 3.91 -27.09
N GLU A 16 21.40 2.72 -27.68
CA GLU A 16 20.36 2.07 -28.48
C GLU A 16 19.00 2.02 -27.72
N PRO A 17 17.86 2.00 -28.43
CA PRO A 17 16.57 1.82 -27.78
C PRO A 17 16.58 0.60 -26.87
N LEU A 18 16.13 0.78 -25.63
CA LEU A 18 16.03 -0.31 -24.67
C LEU A 18 14.91 -1.27 -25.12
N PRO A 19 15.09 -2.59 -24.95
CA PRO A 19 14.06 -3.56 -25.30
C PRO A 19 12.81 -3.30 -24.45
N ILE A 20 11.62 -3.46 -25.05
CA ILE A 20 10.34 -3.44 -24.32
C ILE A 20 10.05 -4.87 -23.86
N PHE A 21 9.67 -5.03 -22.60
CA PHE A 21 9.29 -6.33 -22.07
C PHE A 21 7.96 -6.80 -22.65
N GLU A 22 7.88 -8.05 -23.10
CA GLU A 22 6.65 -8.62 -23.62
C GLU A 22 5.67 -8.92 -22.48
N ARG A 23 4.61 -8.12 -22.40
CA ARG A 23 3.62 -8.22 -21.33
C ARG A 23 2.59 -9.30 -21.59
N ASN A 24 2.24 -10.05 -20.55
CA ASN A 24 1.11 -10.97 -20.56
C ASN A 24 0.11 -10.56 -19.47
N THR A 25 -0.86 -9.73 -19.86
CA THR A 25 -1.87 -9.17 -18.96
C THR A 25 -2.64 -10.28 -18.19
N ALA A 26 -2.86 -11.45 -18.79
CA ALA A 26 -3.56 -12.54 -18.13
C ALA A 26 -2.71 -13.15 -17.01
N THR A 27 -1.41 -13.37 -17.28
CA THR A 27 -0.45 -13.86 -16.27
C THR A 27 -0.19 -12.84 -15.18
N GLU A 28 -0.05 -11.56 -15.53
CA GLU A 28 0.09 -10.46 -14.56
C GLU A 28 -1.08 -10.43 -13.57
N ARG A 29 -2.32 -10.53 -14.07
CA ARG A 29 -3.53 -10.58 -13.24
C ARG A 29 -3.63 -11.88 -12.43
N TYR A 30 -3.26 -13.02 -13.00
CA TYR A 30 -3.18 -14.28 -12.27
C TYR A 30 -2.20 -14.20 -11.09
N LEU A 31 -1.03 -13.57 -11.29
CA LEU A 31 -0.06 -13.35 -10.23
C LEU A 31 -0.61 -12.42 -9.15
N ASP A 32 -1.34 -11.37 -9.52
CA ASP A 32 -2.06 -10.52 -8.58
C ASP A 32 -3.09 -11.29 -7.76
N ASP A 33 -3.94 -12.09 -8.40
CA ASP A 33 -4.92 -12.93 -7.73
C ASP A 33 -4.24 -13.96 -6.81
N LYS A 34 -3.13 -14.56 -7.25
CA LYS A 34 -2.35 -15.51 -6.46
C LYS A 34 -1.72 -14.86 -5.23
N GLN A 35 -1.24 -13.62 -5.33
CA GLN A 35 -0.76 -12.86 -4.18
C GLN A 35 -1.88 -12.60 -3.17
N VAL A 36 -3.08 -12.27 -3.66
CA VAL A 36 -4.28 -12.07 -2.82
C VAL A 36 -4.68 -13.39 -2.14
N MET A 37 -4.69 -14.50 -2.88
CA MET A 37 -4.99 -15.83 -2.33
C MET A 37 -3.98 -16.27 -1.27
N GLN A 38 -2.73 -15.81 -1.36
CA GLN A 38 -1.68 -16.09 -0.39
C GLN A 38 -1.51 -15.00 0.68
N GLU A 39 -2.41 -14.01 0.71
CA GLU A 39 -2.42 -12.92 1.71
C GLU A 39 -1.06 -12.22 1.87
N ARG A 40 -0.33 -12.00 0.76
CA ARG A 40 1.01 -11.40 0.80
C ARG A 40 1.00 -9.96 1.33
N ARG A 41 2.04 -9.62 2.09
CA ARG A 41 2.25 -8.33 2.77
C ARG A 41 2.35 -7.11 1.84
N SER A 42 2.86 -7.29 0.63
CA SER A 42 2.95 -6.24 -0.39
C SER A 42 1.89 -6.48 -1.45
N CYS A 43 0.70 -5.88 -1.33
CA CYS A 43 -0.31 -5.93 -2.39
C CYS A 43 0.03 -4.98 -3.54
N LEU A 44 1.30 -4.95 -3.95
CA LEU A 44 1.71 -4.31 -5.19
C LEU A 44 1.23 -5.19 -6.33
N SER A 45 0.62 -4.57 -7.34
CA SER A 45 0.11 -5.30 -8.50
C SER A 45 1.24 -5.48 -9.52
N VAL A 46 1.49 -6.71 -9.94
CA VAL A 46 2.37 -7.09 -11.04
C VAL A 46 1.87 -6.43 -12.33
N TYR A 47 0.56 -6.45 -12.58
CA TYR A 47 -0.02 -5.76 -13.74
C TYR A 47 0.33 -4.27 -13.76
N VAL A 48 0.14 -3.60 -12.61
CA VAL A 48 0.46 -2.18 -12.47
C VAL A 48 1.95 -1.92 -12.59
N PHE A 49 2.80 -2.77 -11.99
CA PHE A 49 4.25 -2.65 -12.09
C PHE A 49 4.73 -2.78 -13.54
N CYS A 50 4.30 -3.82 -14.26
CA CYS A 50 4.69 -4.06 -15.66
C CYS A 50 4.24 -2.90 -16.56
N SER A 51 3.02 -2.38 -16.38
CA SER A 51 2.52 -1.23 -17.13
C SER A 51 3.33 0.04 -16.87
N LYS A 52 3.80 0.26 -15.64
CA LYS A 52 4.67 1.40 -15.31
C LYS A 52 6.04 1.25 -15.96
N LEU A 53 6.63 0.06 -15.85
CA LEU A 53 7.95 -0.23 -16.40
C LEU A 53 7.97 -0.02 -17.92
N GLU A 54 6.99 -0.60 -18.63
CA GLU A 54 6.78 -0.42 -20.06
C GLU A 54 6.72 1.07 -20.44
N LYS A 55 5.82 1.82 -19.80
CA LYS A 55 5.67 3.26 -20.08
C LYS A 55 6.96 4.05 -19.87
N ARG A 56 7.72 3.77 -18.81
CA ARG A 56 8.98 4.49 -18.52
C ARG A 56 10.07 4.16 -19.54
N VAL A 57 10.09 2.93 -20.04
CA VAL A 57 11.02 2.50 -21.09
C VAL A 57 10.62 3.12 -22.43
N GLU A 58 9.33 3.18 -22.76
CA GLU A 58 8.82 3.90 -23.94
C GLU A 58 9.17 5.38 -23.90
N GLU A 59 8.91 6.06 -22.77
CA GLU A 59 9.27 7.47 -22.58
C GLU A 59 10.77 7.69 -22.78
N PHE A 60 11.63 6.83 -22.22
CA PHE A 60 13.08 6.89 -22.44
C PHE A 60 13.47 6.68 -23.91
N ASN A 61 12.83 5.73 -24.60
CA ASN A 61 13.13 5.43 -26.00
C ASN A 61 12.70 6.56 -26.94
N ILE A 62 11.57 7.22 -26.64
CA ILE A 62 11.08 8.40 -27.36
C ILE A 62 12.00 9.60 -27.10
N ASN A 63 12.41 9.80 -25.84
CA ASN A 63 13.23 10.93 -25.45
C ASN A 63 14.18 10.57 -24.29
N LYS A 64 15.48 10.57 -24.59
CA LYS A 64 16.54 10.19 -23.64
C LYS A 64 16.62 11.11 -22.42
N HIS A 65 15.99 12.30 -22.43
CA HIS A 65 15.80 13.14 -21.24
C HIS A 65 15.05 12.45 -20.10
N PHE A 66 14.23 11.42 -20.38
CA PHE A 66 13.54 10.65 -19.35
C PHE A 66 14.42 9.60 -18.66
N ARG A 67 15.73 9.56 -18.95
CA ARG A 67 16.69 8.67 -18.28
C ARG A 67 16.61 8.77 -16.77
N GLY A 68 16.68 9.97 -16.20
CA GLY A 68 16.62 10.16 -14.74
C GLY A 68 15.33 9.61 -14.14
N SER A 69 14.21 9.72 -14.87
CA SER A 69 12.91 9.17 -14.49
C SER A 69 12.91 7.63 -14.47
N LEU A 70 13.49 6.98 -15.49
CA LEU A 70 13.62 5.53 -15.55
C LEU A 70 14.61 4.99 -14.51
N ILE A 71 15.73 5.68 -14.29
CA ILE A 71 16.72 5.33 -13.26
C ILE A 71 16.11 5.46 -11.87
N THR A 72 15.45 6.58 -11.56
CA THR A 72 14.76 6.77 -10.28
C THR A 72 13.73 5.68 -10.03
N PHE A 73 13.04 5.21 -11.08
CA PHE A 73 12.12 4.08 -11.00
C PHE A 73 12.85 2.76 -10.69
N LEU A 74 13.96 2.47 -11.37
CA LEU A 74 14.75 1.25 -11.17
C LEU A 74 15.53 1.23 -9.84
N GLU A 75 15.87 2.41 -9.31
CA GLU A 75 16.48 2.62 -7.99
C GLU A 75 15.45 2.62 -6.86
N SER A 76 14.17 2.78 -7.18
CA SER A 76 13.11 2.74 -6.18
C SER A 76 13.01 1.36 -5.52
N GLY A 77 12.27 1.27 -4.42
CA GLY A 77 11.95 -0.02 -3.81
C GLY A 77 10.96 -0.87 -4.63
N GLU A 78 10.39 -0.34 -5.73
CA GLU A 78 9.35 -1.03 -6.50
C GLU A 78 9.85 -2.29 -7.23
N PRO A 79 11.05 -2.35 -7.84
CA PRO A 79 11.54 -3.58 -8.47
C PRO A 79 11.82 -4.71 -7.48
N PHE A 80 12.15 -4.40 -6.23
CA PHE A 80 12.39 -5.41 -5.18
C PHE A 80 11.15 -6.27 -4.91
N PHE A 81 9.96 -5.71 -5.12
CA PHE A 81 8.72 -6.47 -5.03
C PHE A 81 8.70 -7.64 -6.03
N ILE A 82 9.11 -7.42 -7.28
CA ILE A 82 9.22 -8.48 -8.29
C ILE A 82 10.28 -9.51 -7.91
N GLU A 83 11.44 -9.06 -7.44
CA GLU A 83 12.52 -9.93 -6.96
C GLU A 83 12.04 -10.82 -5.80
N SER A 84 11.24 -10.26 -4.87
CA SER A 84 10.63 -11.01 -3.78
C SER A 84 9.59 -12.03 -4.27
N LEU A 85 8.77 -11.66 -5.27
CA LEU A 85 7.83 -12.61 -5.87
C LEU A 85 8.57 -13.76 -6.55
N HIS A 86 9.63 -13.46 -7.30
CA HIS A 86 10.44 -14.47 -7.98
C HIS A 86 11.14 -15.40 -6.98
N ARG A 87 11.73 -14.87 -5.91
CA ARG A 87 12.34 -15.70 -4.84
C ARG A 87 11.34 -16.71 -4.28
N ASP A 88 10.11 -16.27 -4.06
CA ASP A 88 9.11 -17.08 -3.39
C ASP A 88 8.34 -18.00 -4.38
N TRP A 89 8.33 -17.66 -5.68
CA TRP A 89 7.81 -18.50 -6.78
C TRP A 89 8.87 -18.69 -7.88
N PRO A 90 9.97 -19.39 -7.58
CA PRO A 90 11.16 -19.43 -8.46
C PRO A 90 10.95 -20.21 -9.76
N ARG A 91 9.86 -20.98 -9.86
CA ARG A 91 9.49 -21.74 -11.07
C ARG A 91 8.53 -21.00 -11.99
N ASP A 92 8.12 -19.78 -11.65
CA ASP A 92 7.26 -18.96 -12.50
C ASP A 92 8.09 -18.31 -13.61
N GLU A 93 7.84 -18.73 -14.85
CA GLU A 93 8.64 -18.32 -16.02
C GLU A 93 8.51 -16.81 -16.29
N TYR A 94 7.32 -16.25 -16.12
CA TYR A 94 7.06 -14.84 -16.35
C TYR A 94 7.82 -13.96 -15.35
N LEU A 95 7.82 -14.32 -14.06
CA LEU A 95 8.61 -13.62 -13.04
C LEU A 95 10.12 -13.76 -13.26
N SER A 96 10.58 -14.93 -13.74
CA SER A 96 12.00 -15.14 -14.09
C SER A 96 12.44 -14.24 -15.24
N GLN A 97 11.64 -14.16 -16.31
CA GLN A 97 11.89 -13.28 -17.45
C GLN A 97 11.85 -11.80 -17.04
N LEU A 98 10.84 -11.40 -16.26
CA LEU A 98 10.70 -10.02 -15.78
C LEU A 98 11.87 -9.60 -14.88
N THR A 99 12.31 -10.47 -13.97
CA THR A 99 13.46 -10.20 -13.10
C THR A 99 14.75 -10.06 -13.92
N THR A 100 14.96 -10.93 -14.90
CA THR A 100 16.11 -10.86 -15.82
C THR A 100 16.10 -9.55 -16.61
N TYR A 101 14.94 -9.18 -17.15
CA TYR A 101 14.75 -7.93 -17.88
C TYR A 101 15.07 -6.69 -17.03
N ILE A 102 14.55 -6.62 -15.80
CA ILE A 102 14.84 -5.52 -14.86
C ILE A 102 16.35 -5.42 -14.58
N ASN A 103 17.03 -6.55 -14.38
CA ASN A 103 18.47 -6.57 -14.12
C ASN A 103 19.28 -6.10 -15.33
N GLN A 104 18.88 -6.49 -16.54
CA GLN A 104 19.49 -6.00 -17.77
C GLN A 104 19.31 -4.48 -17.92
N LEU A 105 18.12 -3.95 -17.65
CA LEU A 105 17.89 -2.50 -17.66
C LEU A 105 18.78 -1.76 -16.66
N LYS A 106 18.90 -2.28 -15.43
CA LYS A 106 19.77 -1.71 -14.39
C LYS A 106 21.23 -1.67 -14.85
N LEU A 107 21.73 -2.75 -15.45
CA LEU A 107 23.09 -2.82 -16.01
C LEU A 107 23.30 -1.84 -17.16
N CYS A 108 22.39 -1.81 -18.15
CA CYS A 108 22.48 -0.92 -19.31
C CYS A 108 22.48 0.56 -18.91
N LEU A 109 21.72 0.93 -17.87
CA LEU A 109 21.61 2.31 -17.42
C LEU A 109 22.63 2.69 -16.34
N ASN A 110 23.51 1.76 -15.96
CA ASN A 110 24.47 1.88 -14.86
C ASN A 110 23.81 2.31 -13.55
N VAL A 111 22.67 1.70 -13.24
CA VAL A 111 21.93 1.92 -12.00
C VAL A 111 22.69 1.26 -10.86
N GLN A 112 23.30 2.07 -10.00
CA GLN A 112 23.84 1.59 -8.74
C GLN A 112 22.67 1.42 -7.79
N THR A 113 22.12 0.21 -7.72
CA THR A 113 21.20 -0.11 -6.63
C THR A 113 21.97 0.05 -5.34
N SER A 114 21.71 1.15 -4.63
CA SER A 114 21.99 1.22 -3.20
C SER A 114 21.39 -0.04 -2.57
N MET A 115 22.12 -0.62 -1.61
CA MET A 115 21.66 -1.72 -0.76
C MET A 115 20.14 -1.63 -0.50
N PRO A 116 19.44 -2.78 -0.34
CA PRO A 116 18.01 -2.78 -0.04
C PRO A 116 17.77 -1.72 1.04
N PHE A 117 16.88 -0.77 0.74
CA PHE A 117 16.57 0.44 1.52
C PHE A 117 17.08 0.35 2.96
N PRO A 118 17.82 1.34 3.49
CA PRO A 118 18.21 1.30 4.90
C PRO A 118 16.95 1.10 5.74
N VAL A 119 16.80 -0.12 6.25
CA VAL A 119 15.68 -0.56 7.06
C VAL A 119 15.58 0.47 8.16
N SER A 120 14.53 1.28 8.15
CA SER A 120 14.42 2.37 9.11
C SER A 120 14.58 1.80 10.52
N LYS A 121 15.15 2.53 11.48
CA LYS A 121 15.28 2.03 12.87
C LYS A 121 13.96 1.42 13.39
N LEU A 122 12.83 1.95 12.93
CA LEU A 122 11.49 1.44 13.19
C LEU A 122 11.21 0.07 12.59
N GLU A 123 11.61 -0.20 11.35
CA GLU A 123 11.45 -1.51 10.73
C GLU A 123 12.28 -2.58 11.43
N ILE A 124 13.51 -2.27 11.85
CA ILE A 124 14.33 -3.18 12.67
C ILE A 124 13.61 -3.50 13.99
N ILE A 125 12.98 -2.49 14.61
CA ILE A 125 12.18 -2.68 15.83
C ILE A 125 11.00 -3.60 15.57
N TYR A 126 10.26 -3.38 14.48
CA TYR A 126 9.08 -4.19 14.16
C TYR A 126 9.42 -5.63 13.79
N GLU A 127 10.51 -5.85 13.05
CA GLU A 127 11.01 -7.18 12.70
C GLU A 127 11.48 -7.95 13.93
N LYS A 128 12.23 -7.30 14.82
CA LYS A 128 12.65 -7.89 16.10
C LYS A 128 11.45 -8.26 16.95
N LEU A 129 10.47 -7.35 17.10
CA LEU A 129 9.27 -7.60 17.89
C LEU A 129 8.42 -8.73 17.29
N THR A 130 8.24 -8.75 15.97
CA THR A 130 7.56 -9.85 15.26
C THR A 130 8.26 -11.19 15.50
N SER A 131 9.60 -11.20 15.48
CA SER A 131 10.39 -12.42 15.72
C SER A 131 10.27 -12.89 17.17
N SER A 132 10.34 -11.98 18.15
CA SER A 132 10.11 -12.28 19.56
C SER A 132 8.70 -12.85 19.80
N LEU A 133 7.67 -12.28 19.16
CA LEU A 133 6.31 -12.79 19.24
C LEU A 133 6.20 -14.22 18.68
N LYS A 134 6.85 -14.51 17.55
CA LYS A 134 6.89 -15.88 16.99
C LYS A 134 7.55 -16.89 17.93
N GLN A 135 8.62 -16.51 18.62
CA GLN A 135 9.35 -17.40 19.54
C GLN A 135 8.49 -17.84 20.74
N VAL A 136 7.54 -16.99 21.16
CA VAL A 136 6.64 -17.28 22.28
C VAL A 136 5.27 -17.76 21.82
N ASP A 137 5.15 -18.15 20.55
CA ASP A 137 3.88 -18.51 19.91
C ASP A 137 2.77 -17.48 20.17
N TYR A 138 3.15 -16.20 20.12
CA TYR A 138 2.26 -15.05 20.30
C TYR A 138 1.61 -14.91 21.68
N ASP A 139 2.01 -15.73 22.66
CA ASP A 139 1.60 -15.58 24.06
C ASP A 139 2.30 -14.36 24.69
N LEU A 140 1.54 -13.29 24.91
CA LEU A 140 2.06 -12.03 25.45
C LEU A 140 2.60 -12.17 26.87
N SER A 141 2.07 -13.12 27.67
CA SER A 141 2.55 -13.37 29.04
C SER A 141 4.00 -13.87 29.05
N ARG A 142 4.43 -14.47 27.94
CA ARG A 142 5.76 -15.06 27.76
C ARG A 142 6.73 -14.14 27.03
N LEU A 143 6.31 -12.97 26.55
CA LEU A 143 7.14 -12.09 25.72
C LEU A 143 8.46 -11.69 26.41
N ARG A 144 8.44 -11.52 27.74
CA ARG A 144 9.64 -11.17 28.53
C ARG A 144 10.76 -12.23 28.43
N PHE A 145 10.42 -13.49 28.12
CA PHE A 145 11.42 -14.55 27.92
C PHE A 145 12.14 -14.45 26.58
N ALA A 146 11.47 -13.93 25.54
CA ALA A 146 12.06 -13.72 24.22
C ALA A 146 12.66 -12.32 24.04
N ASN A 147 12.26 -11.34 24.88
CA ASN A 147 12.77 -9.97 24.80
C ASN A 147 12.66 -9.22 26.15
N SER A 148 13.72 -9.30 26.96
CA SER A 148 13.74 -8.73 28.31
C SER A 148 13.89 -7.20 28.38
N TYR A 149 14.17 -6.54 27.25
CA TYR A 149 14.55 -5.12 27.22
C TYR A 149 13.37 -4.14 27.10
N TRP A 150 12.16 -4.64 26.85
CA TRP A 150 10.99 -3.78 26.68
C TRP A 150 10.31 -3.46 28.02
N VAL A 151 10.08 -2.17 28.26
CA VAL A 151 9.15 -1.73 29.31
C VAL A 151 7.75 -2.14 28.86
N SER A 152 7.16 -3.08 29.60
CA SER A 152 5.89 -3.73 29.30
C SER A 152 4.86 -3.39 30.38
N ASP A 153 3.75 -2.80 29.96
CA ASP A 153 2.61 -2.45 30.81
C ASP A 153 1.38 -3.26 30.38
N PRO A 154 0.98 -4.30 31.15
CA PRO A 154 -0.20 -5.10 30.86
C PRO A 154 -1.48 -4.26 30.89
N LYS A 155 -2.37 -4.49 29.92
CA LYS A 155 -3.66 -3.79 29.75
C LYS A 155 -4.77 -4.78 29.47
N SER A 156 -6.02 -4.33 29.56
CA SER A 156 -7.20 -5.18 29.29
C SER A 156 -7.27 -5.69 27.85
N TYR A 157 -6.66 -4.99 26.89
CA TYR A 157 -6.58 -5.39 25.48
C TYR A 157 -5.32 -6.20 25.14
N GLY A 158 -4.39 -6.38 26.09
CA GLY A 158 -3.10 -7.05 25.88
C GLY A 158 -1.96 -6.35 26.62
N MET A 159 -1.04 -5.71 25.88
CA MET A 159 0.15 -5.11 26.47
C MET A 159 0.59 -3.85 25.72
N HIS A 160 0.93 -2.80 26.47
CA HIS A 160 1.53 -1.58 25.93
C HIS A 160 3.05 -1.63 26.10
N LEU A 161 3.76 -1.36 25.01
CA LEU A 161 5.20 -1.18 24.97
C LEU A 161 5.52 0.29 24.66
N SER A 162 6.31 0.92 25.52
CA SER A 162 6.84 2.26 25.30
C SER A 162 8.34 2.21 25.15
N ASN A 163 8.87 2.81 24.08
CA ASN A 163 10.30 3.01 23.88
C ASN A 163 10.70 4.49 23.85
N HIS A 164 9.91 5.36 24.49
CA HIS A 164 10.04 6.82 24.49
C HIS A 164 9.93 7.52 23.12
N THR A 165 9.90 6.78 22.00
CA THR A 165 9.78 7.34 20.64
C THR A 165 8.44 7.01 19.99
N GLN A 166 7.82 5.87 20.33
CA GLN A 166 6.53 5.44 19.84
C GLN A 166 5.75 4.65 20.88
N ASN A 167 4.42 4.69 20.75
CA ASN A 167 3.50 3.83 21.49
C ASN A 167 3.19 2.60 20.65
N ILE A 168 3.61 1.42 21.13
CA ILE A 168 3.37 0.13 20.48
C ILE A 168 2.37 -0.65 21.34
N PHE A 169 1.29 -1.10 20.73
CA PHE A 169 0.21 -1.82 21.40
C PHE A 169 0.16 -3.25 20.90
N LEU A 170 0.47 -4.21 21.76
CA LEU A 170 0.26 -5.63 21.50
C LEU A 170 -1.16 -5.99 21.93
N VAL A 171 -1.93 -6.59 21.04
CA VAL A 171 -3.36 -6.79 21.19
C VAL A 171 -3.69 -8.27 21.06
N ASP A 172 -4.10 -8.89 22.16
CA ASP A 172 -4.63 -10.25 22.20
C ASP A 172 -6.14 -10.31 22.49
N ASN A 173 -6.76 -9.17 22.81
CA ASN A 173 -8.19 -9.05 23.04
C ASN A 173 -8.79 -7.87 22.26
N LEU A 174 -9.46 -8.18 21.14
CA LEU A 174 -10.05 -7.19 20.25
C LEU A 174 -11.30 -6.50 20.85
N ASP A 175 -12.10 -7.21 21.65
CA ASP A 175 -13.30 -6.60 22.24
C ASP A 175 -12.93 -5.50 23.23
N ASN A 176 -11.93 -5.76 24.07
CA ASN A 176 -11.38 -4.75 24.97
C ASN A 176 -10.62 -3.66 24.21
N LEU A 177 -9.97 -3.96 23.08
CA LEU A 177 -9.37 -2.93 22.23
C LEU A 177 -10.40 -1.87 21.84
N PHE A 178 -11.57 -2.30 21.32
CA PHE A 178 -12.60 -1.39 20.83
C PHE A 178 -13.27 -0.53 21.91
N GLN A 179 -13.09 -0.87 23.18
CA GLN A 179 -13.58 -0.09 24.33
C GLN A 179 -12.59 0.99 24.80
N ASN A 180 -11.36 0.97 24.28
CA ASN A 180 -10.30 1.89 24.68
C ASN A 180 -10.08 2.99 23.63
N ASN A 181 -9.58 4.14 24.10
CA ASN A 181 -9.13 5.24 23.26
C ASN A 181 -7.61 5.17 23.11
N PHE A 182 -7.14 5.34 21.87
CA PHE A 182 -5.72 5.33 21.55
C PHE A 182 -5.30 6.66 20.93
N ASN A 183 -4.05 7.03 21.18
CA ASN A 183 -3.48 8.21 20.56
C ASN A 183 -3.31 7.99 19.05
N VAL A 184 -3.54 9.04 18.28
CA VAL A 184 -3.21 9.06 16.85
C VAL A 184 -1.71 8.81 16.70
N GLY A 185 -1.30 7.93 15.76
CA GLY A 185 0.13 7.60 15.55
C GLY A 185 0.58 6.31 16.22
N SER A 186 -0.33 5.62 16.88
CA SER A 186 -0.09 4.32 17.51
C SER A 186 0.30 3.24 16.50
N VAL A 187 1.16 2.32 16.92
CA VAL A 187 1.50 1.10 16.18
C VAL A 187 0.82 -0.07 16.86
N PHE A 188 0.06 -0.87 16.12
CA PHE A 188 -0.62 -2.05 16.68
C PHE A 188 0.03 -3.34 16.22
N PHE A 189 0.14 -4.30 17.13
CA PHE A 189 0.53 -5.69 16.89
C PHE A 189 -0.63 -6.58 17.36
N ILE A 190 -1.44 -7.04 16.43
CA ILE A 190 -2.61 -7.86 16.70
C ILE A 190 -2.19 -9.32 16.63
N VAL A 191 -2.11 -9.96 17.79
CA VAL A 191 -1.52 -11.29 17.96
C VAL A 191 -2.55 -12.41 17.95
N VAL A 192 -3.82 -12.04 17.80
CA VAL A 192 -4.95 -12.93 17.51
C VAL A 192 -5.40 -12.79 16.05
N PRO A 193 -6.07 -13.81 15.47
CA PRO A 193 -6.67 -13.70 14.15
C PRO A 193 -7.63 -12.50 14.07
N ILE A 194 -7.58 -11.77 12.96
CA ILE A 194 -8.43 -10.59 12.73
C ILE A 194 -8.96 -10.56 11.30
N THR A 195 -10.20 -10.07 11.14
CA THR A 195 -10.83 -9.90 9.83
C THR A 195 -10.48 -8.56 9.19
N ASN A 196 -10.62 -8.46 7.85
CA ASN A 196 -10.45 -7.19 7.15
C ASN A 196 -11.41 -6.10 7.66
N GLU A 197 -12.64 -6.46 8.03
CA GLU A 197 -13.63 -5.51 8.56
C GLU A 197 -13.23 -4.96 9.94
N GLN A 198 -12.62 -5.79 10.78
CA GLN A 198 -12.04 -5.35 12.05
C GLN A 198 -10.80 -4.48 11.83
N LEU A 199 -9.93 -4.81 10.87
CA LEU A 199 -8.79 -3.96 10.47
C LEU A 199 -9.25 -2.59 9.97
N GLU A 200 -10.29 -2.55 9.12
CA GLU A 200 -10.95 -1.31 8.70
C GLU A 200 -11.43 -0.49 9.90
N THR A 201 -12.08 -1.13 10.88
CA THR A 201 -12.56 -0.45 12.09
C THR A 201 -11.40 0.16 12.88
N ILE A 202 -10.31 -0.60 13.08
CA ILE A 202 -9.12 -0.10 13.80
C ILE A 202 -8.53 1.11 13.07
N TYR A 203 -8.46 1.08 11.74
CA TYR A 203 -7.98 2.21 10.95
C TYR A 203 -8.87 3.44 11.06
N LEU A 204 -10.19 3.26 10.96
CA LEU A 204 -11.17 4.35 11.03
C LEU A 204 -11.25 4.97 12.44
N SER A 205 -11.14 4.15 13.48
CA SER A 205 -11.28 4.60 14.87
C SER A 205 -10.01 5.21 15.42
N TYR A 206 -8.84 4.63 15.10
CA TYR A 206 -7.60 4.97 15.79
C TYR A 206 -6.54 5.61 14.91
N CYS A 207 -6.71 5.58 13.59
CA CYS A 207 -5.72 6.10 12.64
C CYS A 207 -4.30 5.66 13.05
N PRO A 208 -3.98 4.35 13.00
CA PRO A 208 -2.66 3.87 13.35
C PRO A 208 -1.61 4.34 12.35
N LEU A 209 -0.35 4.33 12.77
CA LEU A 209 0.78 4.53 11.85
C LEU A 209 1.02 3.24 11.05
N ARG A 210 0.97 2.08 11.72
CA ARG A 210 1.14 0.74 11.15
C ARG A 210 0.35 -0.27 11.98
N ILE A 211 -0.13 -1.33 11.34
CA ILE A 211 -0.69 -2.50 12.02
C ILE A 211 0.11 -3.72 11.58
N VAL A 212 0.71 -4.44 12.51
CA VAL A 212 1.14 -5.82 12.30
C VAL A 212 0.03 -6.71 12.84
N TYR A 213 -0.48 -7.66 12.07
CA TYR A 213 -1.57 -8.52 12.53
C TYR A 213 -1.39 -9.98 12.11
N ARG A 214 -2.03 -10.92 12.80
CA ARG A 214 -2.13 -12.31 12.33
C ARG A 214 -3.33 -12.47 11.42
N ASN A 215 -3.09 -12.90 10.18
CA ASN A 215 -4.17 -13.27 9.27
C ASN A 215 -4.83 -14.60 9.71
N ASN A 216 -5.90 -14.99 9.02
CA ASN A 216 -6.62 -16.22 9.32
C ASN A 216 -5.77 -17.49 9.16
N ASN A 217 -4.70 -17.41 8.36
CA ASN A 217 -3.72 -18.48 8.18
C ASN A 217 -2.62 -18.49 9.26
N GLY A 218 -2.73 -17.63 10.29
CA GLY A 218 -1.80 -17.55 11.41
C GLY A 218 -0.47 -16.83 11.10
N SER A 219 -0.30 -16.31 9.88
CA SER A 219 0.88 -15.58 9.44
C SER A 219 0.81 -14.11 9.85
N SER A 220 1.94 -13.55 10.29
CA SER A 220 2.01 -12.11 10.58
C SER A 220 2.04 -11.32 9.27
N VAL A 221 1.26 -10.25 9.18
CA VAL A 221 1.16 -9.35 8.03
C VAL A 221 1.38 -7.92 8.52
N LEU A 222 2.17 -7.13 7.79
CA LEU A 222 2.30 -5.70 8.02
C LEU A 222 1.31 -4.96 7.11
N LEU A 223 0.49 -4.11 7.69
CA LEU A 223 -0.44 -3.22 7.03
C LEU A 223 -0.01 -1.78 7.28
N GLU A 224 0.22 -1.08 6.18
CA GLU A 224 0.52 0.34 6.17
C GLU A 224 -0.70 1.15 5.71
N PRO A 225 -0.80 2.44 6.06
CA PRO A 225 -1.99 3.25 5.77
C PRO A 225 -2.36 3.35 4.28
N PHE A 226 -1.37 3.32 3.37
CA PHE A 226 -1.66 3.28 1.94
C PHE A 226 -2.02 1.88 1.46
N ASN A 227 -1.36 0.85 1.99
CA ASN A 227 -1.66 -0.56 1.64
C ASN A 227 -3.06 -0.97 2.09
N SER A 228 -3.62 -0.35 3.14
CA SER A 228 -5.00 -0.59 3.55
C SER A 228 -6.02 -0.01 2.57
N LEU A 229 -5.73 1.06 1.83
CA LEU A 229 -6.60 1.50 0.72
C LEU A 229 -6.75 0.37 -0.31
N ILE A 230 -5.63 -0.29 -0.64
CA ILE A 230 -5.61 -1.39 -1.59
C ILE A 230 -6.40 -2.58 -1.03
N LEU A 231 -6.15 -2.95 0.23
CA LEU A 231 -6.81 -4.07 0.90
C LEU A 231 -8.34 -3.88 0.92
N PHE A 232 -8.82 -2.72 1.33
CA PHE A 232 -10.25 -2.43 1.49
C PHE A 232 -10.94 -2.35 0.11
N THR A 233 -10.28 -1.74 -0.88
CA THR A 233 -10.76 -1.71 -2.27
C THR A 233 -10.89 -3.11 -2.85
N ASN A 234 -9.89 -3.97 -2.64
CA ASN A 234 -9.95 -5.38 -3.04
C ASN A 234 -11.08 -6.13 -2.34
N GLY A 235 -11.38 -5.78 -1.08
CA GLY A 235 -12.54 -6.30 -0.35
C GLY A 235 -13.88 -5.98 -1.04
N ILE A 236 -14.03 -4.75 -1.55
CA ILE A 236 -15.20 -4.33 -2.33
C ILE A 236 -15.27 -5.07 -3.67
N MET A 237 -14.14 -5.16 -4.38
CA MET A 237 -14.05 -5.88 -5.65
C MET A 237 -14.44 -7.35 -5.49
N ARG A 238 -13.94 -8.03 -4.45
CA ARG A 238 -14.32 -9.41 -4.13
C ARG A 238 -15.82 -9.54 -3.86
N HIS A 239 -16.39 -8.61 -3.09
CA HIS A 239 -17.83 -8.59 -2.84
C HIS A 239 -18.62 -8.47 -4.15
N ALA A 240 -18.26 -7.53 -5.02
CA ALA A 240 -18.91 -7.33 -6.31
C ALA A 240 -18.82 -8.58 -7.21
N TYR A 241 -17.63 -9.19 -7.28
CA TYR A 241 -17.39 -10.40 -8.05
C TYR A 241 -18.19 -11.61 -7.55
N GLU A 242 -18.24 -11.82 -6.23
CA GLU A 242 -19.01 -12.91 -5.63
C GLU A 242 -20.51 -12.72 -5.82
N TRP A 243 -21.00 -11.48 -5.70
CA TRP A 243 -22.41 -11.19 -5.96
C TRP A 243 -22.75 -11.40 -7.43
N ARG A 244 -21.91 -10.94 -8.36
CA ARG A 244 -22.05 -11.17 -9.80
C ARG A 244 -22.21 -12.65 -10.15
N LYS A 245 -21.45 -13.54 -9.51
CA LYS A 245 -21.53 -14.99 -9.73
C LYS A 245 -22.85 -15.61 -9.28
N LYS A 246 -23.45 -15.06 -8.21
CA LYS A 246 -24.60 -15.66 -7.52
C LYS A 246 -25.94 -15.10 -7.99
N THR A 247 -25.97 -13.90 -8.57
CA THR A 247 -27.21 -13.28 -9.08
C THR A 247 -27.61 -13.85 -10.46
N THR A 248 -28.91 -14.01 -10.66
CA THR A 248 -29.50 -14.38 -11.96
C THR A 248 -29.84 -13.16 -12.82
N SER A 249 -29.91 -11.96 -12.23
CA SER A 249 -30.23 -10.70 -12.91
C SER A 249 -29.06 -10.19 -13.76
N ASP A 250 -29.26 -10.08 -15.07
CA ASP A 250 -28.25 -9.55 -15.99
C ASP A 250 -27.96 -8.06 -15.76
N GLU A 251 -28.97 -7.29 -15.34
CA GLU A 251 -28.77 -5.90 -14.89
C GLU A 251 -27.83 -5.84 -13.69
N THR A 252 -28.05 -6.70 -12.69
CA THR A 252 -27.18 -6.76 -11.50
C THR A 252 -25.76 -7.20 -11.87
N LYS A 253 -25.59 -8.16 -12.78
CA LYS A 253 -24.27 -8.57 -13.29
C LYS A 253 -23.53 -7.40 -13.95
N ASN A 254 -24.20 -6.69 -14.84
CA ASN A 254 -23.62 -5.53 -15.53
C ASN A 254 -23.23 -4.42 -14.56
N LEU A 255 -24.04 -4.18 -13.52
CA LEU A 255 -23.73 -3.23 -12.47
C LEU A 255 -22.52 -3.66 -11.63
N MET A 256 -22.41 -4.95 -11.25
CA MET A 256 -21.25 -5.48 -10.53
C MET A 256 -19.97 -5.38 -11.37
N ASP A 257 -20.03 -5.70 -12.67
CA ASP A 257 -18.89 -5.54 -13.58
C ASP A 257 -18.44 -4.07 -13.66
N LYS A 258 -19.39 -3.13 -13.74
CA LYS A 258 -19.07 -1.71 -13.73
C LYS A 258 -18.43 -1.26 -12.41
N ILE A 259 -18.98 -1.67 -11.26
CA ILE A 259 -18.42 -1.34 -9.94
C ILE A 259 -17.01 -1.94 -9.79
N TYR A 260 -16.82 -3.19 -10.22
CA TYR A 260 -15.53 -3.85 -10.19
C TYR A 260 -14.47 -3.08 -11.00
N ASN A 261 -14.81 -2.69 -12.24
CA ASN A 261 -13.93 -1.91 -13.10
C ASN A 261 -13.66 -0.50 -12.53
N ASP A 262 -14.68 0.15 -11.96
CA ASP A 262 -14.53 1.45 -11.31
C ASP A 262 -13.54 1.36 -10.11
N MET A 263 -13.61 0.28 -9.31
CA MET A 263 -12.68 0.00 -8.20
C MET A 263 -11.27 -0.33 -8.69
N GLN A 264 -11.11 -1.09 -9.78
CA GLN A 264 -9.79 -1.30 -10.40
C GLN A 264 -9.16 0.02 -10.84
N GLY A 265 -9.96 0.90 -11.46
CA GLY A 265 -9.52 2.25 -11.81
C GLY A 265 -9.14 3.08 -10.58
N LEU A 266 -9.78 2.84 -9.43
CA LEU A 266 -9.47 3.55 -8.18
C LEU A 266 -8.14 3.10 -7.56
N LEU A 267 -7.79 1.80 -7.65
CA LEU A 267 -6.48 1.31 -7.22
C LEU A 267 -5.33 2.03 -7.92
N VAL A 268 -5.48 2.29 -9.23
CA VAL A 268 -4.50 3.05 -10.02
C VAL A 268 -4.36 4.48 -9.50
N GLU A 269 -5.47 5.13 -9.12
CA GLU A 269 -5.43 6.49 -8.59
C GLU A 269 -4.85 6.54 -7.17
N PHE A 270 -5.14 5.56 -6.31
CA PHE A 270 -4.52 5.48 -4.99
C PHE A 270 -3.00 5.31 -5.07
N ASP A 271 -2.50 4.53 -6.03
CA ASP A 271 -1.08 4.40 -6.29
C ASP A 271 -0.45 5.73 -6.73
N LYS A 272 -1.08 6.44 -7.68
CA LYS A 272 -0.64 7.78 -8.09
C LYS A 272 -0.64 8.77 -6.92
N TYR A 273 -1.68 8.76 -6.09
CA TYR A 273 -1.77 9.60 -4.90
C TYR A 273 -0.63 9.29 -3.91
N THR A 274 -0.41 8.02 -3.58
CA THR A 274 0.62 7.57 -2.64
C THR A 274 2.02 8.03 -3.07
N LYS A 275 2.32 7.95 -4.38
CA LYS A 275 3.61 8.37 -4.94
C LYS A 275 3.83 9.87 -4.90
N ASN A 276 2.79 10.66 -5.13
CA ASN A 276 2.88 12.12 -5.14
C ASN A 276 2.73 12.75 -3.76
N PHE A 277 2.22 11.98 -2.79
CA PHE A 277 1.90 12.44 -1.43
C PHE A 277 3.03 13.27 -0.77
N ARG A 278 4.30 12.92 -1.02
CA ARG A 278 5.47 13.60 -0.43
C ARG A 278 6.12 14.71 -1.28
N LEU A 279 5.75 14.85 -2.56
CA LEU A 279 6.55 15.62 -3.52
C LEU A 279 5.86 16.89 -4.03
N HIS A 280 4.52 16.94 -4.10
CA HIS A 280 3.82 18.05 -4.75
C HIS A 280 2.44 18.35 -4.14
N GLY A 281 2.36 19.39 -3.30
CA GLY A 281 1.10 19.78 -2.63
C GLY A 281 -0.08 20.08 -3.56
N GLU A 282 0.15 20.74 -4.71
CA GLU A 282 -0.92 21.09 -5.66
C GLU A 282 -1.38 19.90 -6.54
N LEU A 283 -0.44 19.08 -7.01
CA LEU A 283 -0.75 17.83 -7.74
C LEU A 283 -1.48 16.83 -6.84
N ASN A 284 -1.15 16.80 -5.54
CA ASN A 284 -1.88 16.00 -4.57
C ASN A 284 -3.33 16.43 -4.43
N GLN A 285 -3.62 17.74 -4.41
CA GLN A 285 -5.00 18.21 -4.30
C GLN A 285 -5.87 17.75 -5.49
N PHE A 286 -5.33 17.79 -6.72
CA PHE A 286 -6.03 17.26 -7.89
C PHE A 286 -6.38 15.77 -7.73
N TYR A 287 -5.42 14.93 -7.31
CA TYR A 287 -5.66 13.51 -7.10
C TYR A 287 -6.63 13.25 -5.94
N ILE A 288 -6.52 14.01 -4.85
CA ILE A 288 -7.46 13.95 -3.72
C ILE A 288 -8.88 14.25 -4.19
N ASP A 289 -9.08 15.36 -4.90
CA ASP A 289 -10.40 15.77 -5.39
C ASP A 289 -10.96 14.76 -6.39
N PHE A 290 -10.12 14.20 -7.26
CA PHE A 290 -10.52 13.20 -8.23
C PHE A 290 -10.93 11.88 -7.57
N ILE A 291 -10.12 11.38 -6.64
CA ILE A 291 -10.42 10.17 -5.86
C ILE A 291 -11.68 10.36 -5.03
N PHE A 292 -11.83 11.52 -4.39
CA PHE A 292 -13.02 11.87 -3.61
C PHE A 292 -14.28 11.86 -4.48
N LYS A 293 -14.23 12.49 -5.67
CA LYS A 293 -15.35 12.48 -6.62
C LYS A 293 -15.71 11.07 -7.08
N LYS A 294 -14.71 10.21 -7.36
CA LYS A 294 -14.96 8.81 -7.74
C LYS A 294 -15.63 8.02 -6.62
N LEU A 295 -15.09 8.10 -5.41
CA LEU A 295 -15.61 7.41 -4.23
C LEU A 295 -17.04 7.86 -3.90
N TYR A 296 -17.28 9.17 -3.85
CA TYR A 296 -18.61 9.72 -3.60
C TYR A 296 -19.59 9.38 -4.72
N GLY A 297 -19.16 9.45 -5.98
CA GLY A 297 -19.96 9.04 -7.13
C GLY A 297 -20.36 7.56 -7.06
N LEU A 298 -19.44 6.69 -6.62
CA LEU A 298 -19.70 5.27 -6.42
C LEU A 298 -20.68 5.00 -5.27
N SER A 299 -20.47 5.66 -4.13
CA SER A 299 -21.40 5.60 -2.99
C SER A 299 -22.81 6.05 -3.41
N PHE A 300 -22.92 7.23 -4.02
CA PHE A 300 -24.20 7.77 -4.49
C PHE A 300 -24.88 6.82 -5.49
N LYS A 301 -24.13 6.27 -6.43
CA LYS A 301 -24.64 5.34 -7.44
C LYS A 301 -25.16 4.04 -6.81
N VAL A 302 -24.41 3.42 -5.91
CA VAL A 302 -24.84 2.19 -5.23
C VAL A 302 -26.04 2.44 -4.32
N ASN A 303 -26.09 3.57 -3.62
CA ASN A 303 -27.20 3.91 -2.74
C ASN A 303 -28.51 4.17 -3.52
N ASN A 304 -28.44 4.73 -4.73
CA ASN A 304 -29.62 5.11 -5.52
C ASN A 304 -30.05 4.11 -6.60
N MET A 305 -29.23 3.09 -6.90
CA MET A 305 -29.62 2.04 -7.85
C MET A 305 -30.52 0.97 -7.20
N SER A 306 -31.40 0.41 -8.01
CA SER A 306 -32.21 -0.76 -7.69
C SER A 306 -31.37 -2.02 -7.81
N PHE A 307 -31.33 -2.81 -6.74
CA PHE A 307 -30.66 -4.11 -6.72
C PHE A 307 -31.67 -5.18 -6.31
N GLU A 308 -31.50 -6.39 -6.85
CA GLU A 308 -32.33 -7.55 -6.50
C GLU A 308 -32.23 -7.90 -5.01
N SER A 309 -31.03 -7.83 -4.43
CA SER A 309 -30.79 -8.12 -3.01
C SER A 309 -30.55 -6.85 -2.21
N HIS A 310 -31.49 -6.53 -1.32
CA HIS A 310 -31.39 -5.39 -0.41
C HIS A 310 -30.23 -5.54 0.59
N VAL A 311 -30.01 -6.76 1.11
CA VAL A 311 -28.93 -7.05 2.07
C VAL A 311 -27.56 -6.86 1.43
N ASN A 312 -27.34 -7.40 0.24
CA ASN A 312 -26.05 -7.24 -0.46
C ASN A 312 -25.83 -5.78 -0.88
N LYS A 313 -26.89 -5.06 -1.27
CA LYS A 313 -26.81 -3.63 -1.54
C LYS A 313 -26.30 -2.86 -0.32
N ILE A 314 -26.90 -3.07 0.84
CA ILE A 314 -26.50 -2.39 2.09
C ILE A 314 -25.05 -2.72 2.43
N ALA A 315 -24.65 -3.99 2.33
CA ALA A 315 -23.28 -4.41 2.61
C ALA A 315 -22.27 -3.76 1.65
N LEU A 316 -22.57 -3.71 0.35
CA LEU A 316 -21.72 -3.07 -0.65
C LEU A 316 -21.60 -1.56 -0.42
N ALA A 317 -22.74 -0.88 -0.18
CA ALA A 317 -22.77 0.54 0.12
C ALA A 317 -21.92 0.86 1.36
N SER A 318 -22.11 0.10 2.45
CA SER A 318 -21.35 0.27 3.68
C SER A 318 -19.84 0.14 3.47
N LYS A 319 -19.38 -0.83 2.67
CA LYS A 319 -17.93 -0.98 2.36
C LYS A 319 -17.38 0.20 1.56
N ILE A 320 -18.14 0.72 0.59
CA ILE A 320 -17.74 1.89 -0.20
C ILE A 320 -17.70 3.15 0.66
N ASP A 321 -18.69 3.34 1.53
CA ASP A 321 -18.76 4.48 2.44
C ASP A 321 -17.60 4.46 3.44
N ARG A 322 -17.27 3.29 4.00
CA ARG A 322 -16.12 3.10 4.89
C ARG A 322 -14.79 3.37 4.18
N LEU A 323 -14.61 2.92 2.94
CA LEU A 323 -13.43 3.25 2.15
C LEU A 323 -13.32 4.76 1.91
N SER A 324 -14.45 5.42 1.64
CA SER A 324 -14.52 6.88 1.46
C SER A 324 -14.12 7.63 2.73
N GLU A 325 -14.71 7.26 3.86
CA GLU A 325 -14.38 7.82 5.17
C GLU A 325 -12.90 7.59 5.52
N TYR A 326 -12.38 6.40 5.23
CA TYR A 326 -11.00 6.05 5.47
C TYR A 326 -10.04 6.94 4.65
N PHE A 327 -10.31 7.10 3.35
CA PHE A 327 -9.51 7.97 2.49
C PHE A 327 -9.49 9.42 3.00
N VAL A 328 -10.63 9.94 3.45
CA VAL A 328 -10.74 11.30 4.02
C VAL A 328 -9.93 11.44 5.30
N LYS A 329 -10.11 10.52 6.26
CA LYS A 329 -9.37 10.54 7.54
C LYS A 329 -7.86 10.43 7.32
N MET A 330 -7.45 9.54 6.43
CA MET A 330 -6.05 9.37 6.06
C MET A 330 -5.50 10.66 5.42
N ASN A 331 -6.21 11.24 4.44
CA ASN A 331 -5.78 12.45 3.77
C ASN A 331 -5.67 13.66 4.71
N ASN A 332 -6.67 13.89 5.57
CA ASN A 332 -6.64 14.99 6.54
C ASN A 332 -5.40 14.89 7.44
N ARG A 333 -5.14 13.69 7.97
CA ARG A 333 -4.02 13.45 8.87
C ARG A 333 -2.66 13.60 8.18
N LEU A 334 -2.55 13.08 6.98
CA LEU A 334 -1.32 13.12 6.20
C LEU A 334 -1.02 14.56 5.72
N ASN A 335 -2.03 15.33 5.33
CA ASN A 335 -1.85 16.76 4.99
C ASN A 335 -1.41 17.61 6.20
N HIS A 336 -1.84 17.28 7.41
CA HIS A 336 -1.32 17.94 8.62
C HIS A 336 0.17 17.63 8.88
N LEU A 337 0.68 16.46 8.47
CA LEU A 337 2.11 16.14 8.52
C LEU A 337 2.90 16.88 7.43
N GLY A 338 2.35 17.00 6.21
CA GLY A 338 2.99 17.77 5.12
C GLY A 338 3.01 19.28 5.36
N LEU A 339 2.01 19.82 6.07
CA LEU A 339 2.02 21.22 6.52
C LEU A 339 3.13 21.49 7.55
N PHE A 340 3.45 20.53 8.42
CA PHE A 340 4.54 20.67 9.39
C PHE A 340 5.91 20.77 8.69
N GLU A 341 6.19 19.90 7.71
CA GLU A 341 7.43 19.99 6.91
C GLU A 341 7.49 21.31 6.13
N LYS A 342 6.38 21.78 5.56
CA LYS A 342 6.32 23.07 4.87
C LYS A 342 6.55 24.25 5.83
N SER A 343 5.94 24.24 7.00
CA SER A 343 6.15 25.27 8.04
C SER A 343 7.57 25.26 8.62
N VAL A 344 8.19 24.08 8.77
CA VAL A 344 9.60 23.96 9.18
C VAL A 344 10.52 24.46 8.06
N THR A 345 10.24 24.12 6.80
CA THR A 345 11.04 24.57 5.65
C THR A 345 10.92 26.08 5.45
N ASP A 346 9.72 26.64 5.54
CA ASP A 346 9.45 28.07 5.45
C ASP A 346 10.03 28.81 6.67
N GLY A 347 9.99 28.20 7.86
CA GLY A 347 10.62 28.72 9.07
C GLY A 347 12.14 28.77 8.98
N ILE A 348 12.79 27.69 8.53
CA ILE A 348 14.25 27.64 8.29
C ILE A 348 14.64 28.67 7.24
N ARG A 349 13.85 28.79 6.16
CA ARG A 349 14.09 29.76 5.09
C ARG A 349 14.01 31.20 5.60
N ASN A 350 13.00 31.53 6.41
CA ASN A 350 12.85 32.85 7.02
C ASN A 350 13.96 33.19 8.03
N ILE A 351 14.59 32.18 8.66
CA ILE A 351 15.76 32.35 9.53
C ILE A 351 17.05 32.52 8.71
N SER A 352 17.14 31.94 7.51
CA SER A 352 18.32 32.10 6.64
C SER A 352 18.29 33.35 5.75
N GLU A 353 17.12 33.98 5.59
CA GLU A 353 16.91 35.19 4.78
C GLU A 353 16.83 36.49 5.63
N ASN A 354 16.81 36.37 6.98
CA ASN A 354 16.98 37.48 7.93
C ASN A 354 18.26 37.27 8.75
#